data_AF-A0A0B0S8K8-F1
#
_entry.id   AF-A0A0B0S8K8-F1
#
_cell.length_a   1.000
_cell.length_b   1.000
_cell.length_c   1.000
_cell.angle_alpha   90.00
_cell.angle_beta   90.00
_cell.angle_gamma   90.00
#
_symmetry.space_group_name_H-M   'P 1'
#
loop_
_entity.id
_entity.type
_entity.pdbx_description
1 polymer ?
#
loop_
_entity_poly.entity_id
_entity_poly.type
_entity_poly.pdbx_seq_one_letter_code
_entity_poly.pdbx_strand_id
1 'polypeptide(L)'
;MTLAQGFKSDLRNQVEPLLGELVQGTRLLAQAARAYADAPTTEGLNRLRALWHLAREPWEVLEAFAFGPVGDFDPYLDTWPVSPEDLRQTLGKPVEDLPPEVRGFHALEYLLFQDPGRTPEAARHVADLAEDLAQQASRLREAYLAYLAEASEADLTLELYAASLELAEEFFAEKLKNPESPYAQRSAQDYRANVRGLLQALALLPLPGSAWALALDLERAVAALPSPLEGAWDQPQVALASARAQDLYHALVQAPVGNVGQRALLWLRTFREEYLVEGEVDEGLAALEGLKAALAGTPQEEDALKLVAALEAKVQAQAPGEEVEPLLQALEALLR
;
A
#
# COMPACT_ATOMS: atom_id res chain seq x y z
N MET A 1 22.36 15.39 -24.73
CA MET A 1 20.89 15.52 -24.65
C MET A 1 20.32 14.12 -24.72
N THR A 2 20.14 13.48 -23.57
CA THR A 2 19.28 12.30 -23.47
C THR A 2 17.88 12.78 -23.84
N LEU A 3 17.28 12.17 -24.86
CA LEU A 3 15.87 12.39 -25.18
C LEU A 3 15.08 12.11 -23.90
N ALA A 4 14.20 13.02 -23.49
CA ALA A 4 13.28 12.77 -22.39
C ALA A 4 12.62 11.41 -22.66
N GLN A 5 12.83 10.46 -21.75
CA GLN A 5 12.12 9.20 -21.77
C GLN A 5 10.64 9.50 -21.48
N GLY A 6 9.72 8.73 -22.06
CA GLY A 6 8.28 8.91 -21.78
C GLY A 6 7.96 8.48 -20.34
N PHE A 7 6.83 8.94 -19.78
CA PHE A 7 6.42 8.68 -18.40
C PHE A 7 6.56 7.20 -18.01
N LYS A 8 6.13 6.30 -18.91
CA LYS A 8 6.21 4.84 -18.70
C LYS A 8 7.64 4.34 -18.46
N SER A 9 8.62 4.92 -19.15
CA SER A 9 10.03 4.58 -18.97
C SER A 9 10.58 5.16 -17.67
N ASP A 10 10.20 6.39 -17.31
CA ASP A 10 10.62 7.00 -16.04
C ASP A 10 10.03 6.26 -14.82
N LEU A 11 8.74 5.90 -14.88
CA LEU A 11 8.08 5.04 -13.91
C LEU A 11 8.80 3.69 -13.75
N ARG A 12 9.11 3.04 -14.88
CA ARG A 12 9.85 1.78 -14.84
C ARG A 12 11.24 1.95 -14.21
N ASN A 13 11.97 3.02 -14.55
CA ASN A 13 13.28 3.31 -13.98
C ASN A 13 13.22 3.55 -12.47
N GLN A 14 12.08 4.02 -11.95
CA GLN A 14 11.86 4.22 -10.53
C GLN A 14 11.54 2.91 -9.81
N VAL A 15 10.65 2.08 -10.36
CA VAL A 15 10.09 0.90 -9.68
C VAL A 15 10.97 -0.35 -9.85
N GLU A 16 11.58 -0.56 -11.00
CA GLU A 16 12.36 -1.78 -11.28
C GLU A 16 13.54 -1.99 -10.30
N PRO A 17 14.32 -0.96 -9.91
CA PRO A 17 15.35 -1.10 -8.88
C PRO A 17 14.77 -1.51 -7.52
N LEU A 18 13.67 -0.91 -7.09
CA LEU A 18 13.03 -1.20 -5.80
C LEU A 18 12.56 -2.66 -5.72
N LEU A 19 11.89 -3.16 -6.78
CA LEU A 19 11.52 -4.57 -6.89
C LEU A 19 12.76 -5.49 -6.87
N GLY A 20 13.85 -5.06 -7.50
CA GLY A 20 15.13 -5.77 -7.47
C GLY A 20 15.72 -5.86 -6.07
N GLU A 21 15.71 -4.76 -5.32
CA GLU A 21 16.17 -4.67 -3.94
C GLU A 21 15.31 -5.51 -3.00
N LEU A 22 13.98 -5.47 -3.14
CA LEU A 22 13.05 -6.32 -2.40
C LEU A 22 13.34 -7.82 -2.60
N VAL A 23 13.47 -8.25 -3.86
CA VAL A 23 13.82 -9.64 -4.19
C VAL A 23 15.18 -10.05 -3.63
N GLN A 24 16.17 -9.16 -3.69
CA GLN A 24 17.50 -9.45 -3.16
C GLN A 24 17.50 -9.53 -1.63
N GLY A 25 16.86 -8.57 -0.96
CA GLY A 25 16.78 -8.50 0.50
C GLY A 25 16.06 -9.71 1.10
N THR A 26 14.88 -10.04 0.57
CA THR A 26 14.09 -11.21 1.00
C THR A 26 14.83 -12.53 0.76
N ARG A 27 15.54 -12.68 -0.37
CA ARG A 27 16.39 -13.86 -0.63
C ARG A 27 17.54 -13.97 0.36
N LEU A 28 18.18 -12.86 0.72
CA LEU A 28 19.25 -12.87 1.73
C LEU A 28 18.71 -13.25 3.11
N LEU A 29 17.53 -12.77 3.47
CA LEU A 29 16.82 -13.18 4.68
C LEU A 29 16.52 -14.69 4.68
N ALA A 30 15.97 -15.23 3.60
CA ALA A 30 15.68 -16.66 3.44
C ALA A 30 16.93 -17.53 3.59
N GLN A 31 18.02 -17.17 2.92
CA GLN A 31 19.30 -17.88 3.03
C GLN A 31 19.86 -17.87 4.47
N ALA A 32 19.77 -16.71 5.14
CA ALA A 32 20.20 -16.61 6.52
C ALA A 32 19.29 -17.41 7.46
N ALA A 33 17.98 -17.43 7.22
CA ALA A 33 17.02 -18.18 8.01
C ALA A 33 17.26 -19.68 7.88
N ARG A 34 17.58 -20.16 6.67
CA ARG A 34 18.00 -21.55 6.45
C ARG A 34 19.27 -21.90 7.22
N ALA A 35 20.29 -21.04 7.18
CA ALA A 35 21.51 -21.25 7.96
C ALA A 35 21.26 -21.23 9.48
N TYR A 36 20.35 -20.37 9.96
CA TYR A 36 19.93 -20.33 11.35
C TYR A 36 19.18 -21.60 11.76
N ALA A 37 18.33 -22.16 10.90
CA ALA A 37 17.60 -23.40 11.16
C ALA A 37 18.53 -24.60 11.39
N ASP A 38 19.66 -24.65 10.67
CA ASP A 38 20.66 -25.72 10.81
C ASP A 38 21.50 -25.55 12.11
N ALA A 39 21.72 -24.31 12.54
CA ALA A 39 22.50 -23.99 13.75
C ALA A 39 21.98 -22.72 14.46
N PRO A 40 20.91 -22.83 15.29
CA PRO A 40 20.35 -21.68 15.98
C PRO A 40 21.34 -21.06 16.98
N THR A 41 21.69 -19.80 16.77
CA THR A 41 22.62 -19.03 17.62
C THR A 41 22.11 -17.61 17.85
N THR A 42 22.57 -16.96 18.91
CA THR A 42 22.24 -15.55 19.17
C THR A 42 22.75 -14.64 18.05
N GLU A 43 23.97 -14.86 17.54
CA GLU A 43 24.47 -14.07 16.40
C GLU A 43 23.63 -14.30 15.13
N GLY A 44 23.21 -15.55 14.88
CA GLY A 44 22.32 -15.88 13.77
C GLY A 44 20.98 -15.15 13.86
N LEU A 45 20.33 -15.17 15.03
CA LEU A 45 19.05 -14.46 15.23
C LEU A 45 19.21 -12.94 15.04
N ASN A 46 20.28 -12.34 15.56
CA ASN A 46 20.54 -10.91 15.36
C ASN A 46 20.77 -10.58 13.87
N ARG A 47 21.41 -11.48 13.12
CA ARG A 47 21.56 -11.35 11.67
C ARG A 47 20.21 -11.42 10.94
N LEU A 48 19.30 -12.31 11.36
CA LEU A 48 17.95 -12.38 10.78
C LEU A 48 17.18 -11.07 10.99
N ARG A 49 17.20 -10.53 12.21
CA ARG A 49 16.55 -9.25 12.54
C ARG A 49 17.08 -8.11 11.67
N ALA A 50 18.41 -8.02 11.51
CA ALA A 50 19.02 -7.01 10.65
C ALA A 50 18.63 -7.18 9.17
N LEU A 51 18.60 -8.43 8.67
CA LEU A 51 18.20 -8.70 7.29
C LEU A 51 16.71 -8.47 7.05
N TRP A 52 15.85 -8.72 8.05
CA TRP A 52 14.44 -8.42 7.97
C TRP A 52 14.21 -6.90 7.81
N HIS A 53 14.89 -6.07 8.61
CA HIS A 53 14.85 -4.62 8.43
C HIS A 53 15.29 -4.18 7.02
N LEU A 54 16.40 -4.74 6.51
CA LEU A 54 16.92 -4.42 5.18
C LEU A 54 15.99 -4.87 4.06
N ALA A 55 15.33 -6.02 4.22
CA ALA A 55 14.41 -6.56 3.23
C ALA A 55 13.10 -5.77 3.15
N ARG A 56 12.66 -5.18 4.27
CA ARG A 56 11.40 -4.44 4.35
C ARG A 56 11.47 -3.03 3.81
N GLU A 57 12.57 -2.31 3.98
CA GLU A 57 12.74 -0.94 3.46
C GLU A 57 12.29 -0.76 1.99
N PRO A 58 12.70 -1.59 1.01
CA PRO A 58 12.25 -1.40 -0.37
C PRO A 58 10.76 -1.68 -0.59
N TRP A 59 10.13 -2.52 0.24
CA TRP A 59 8.68 -2.77 0.18
C TRP A 59 7.90 -1.51 0.60
N GLU A 60 8.29 -0.88 1.70
CA GLU A 60 7.66 0.35 2.18
C GLU A 60 7.76 1.52 1.19
N VAL A 61 8.88 1.61 0.45
CA VAL A 61 9.01 2.59 -0.64
C VAL A 61 8.10 2.22 -1.83
N LEU A 62 7.86 0.93 -2.08
CA LEU A 62 7.01 0.44 -3.15
C LEU A 62 5.51 0.66 -2.92
N GLU A 63 5.06 0.91 -1.68
CA GLU A 63 3.64 1.17 -1.39
C GLU A 63 3.08 2.37 -2.17
N ALA A 64 3.91 3.39 -2.45
CA ALA A 64 3.51 4.51 -3.32
C ALA A 64 3.26 4.12 -4.79
N PHE A 65 3.58 2.87 -5.14
CA PHE A 65 3.43 2.26 -6.45
C PHE A 65 2.56 0.98 -6.38
N ALA A 66 1.77 0.82 -5.31
CA ALA A 66 0.95 -0.36 -5.00
C ALA A 66 -0.29 -0.48 -5.88
N PHE A 67 -0.11 -0.65 -7.19
CA PHE A 67 -1.19 -0.81 -8.15
C PHE A 67 -0.99 -2.00 -9.07
N GLY A 68 -2.04 -2.34 -9.83
CA GLY A 68 -2.03 -3.46 -10.75
C GLY A 68 -1.81 -4.78 -9.99
N PRO A 69 -0.80 -5.60 -10.36
CA PRO A 69 -0.60 -6.90 -9.73
C PRO A 69 -0.29 -6.86 -8.23
N VAL A 70 0.07 -5.72 -7.63
CA VAL A 70 0.43 -5.64 -6.20
C VAL A 70 -0.67 -6.19 -5.31
N GLY A 71 -1.95 -5.92 -5.62
CA GLY A 71 -3.08 -6.42 -4.82
C GLY A 71 -3.17 -7.96 -4.72
N ASP A 72 -2.63 -8.70 -5.70
CA ASP A 72 -2.59 -10.17 -5.65
C ASP A 72 -1.49 -10.70 -4.71
N PHE A 73 -0.49 -9.88 -4.41
CA PHE A 73 0.70 -10.28 -3.63
C PHE A 73 0.75 -9.62 -2.25
N ASP A 74 0.22 -8.42 -2.11
CA ASP A 74 0.23 -7.63 -0.88
C ASP A 74 -0.25 -8.43 0.34
N PRO A 75 -1.38 -9.18 0.30
CA PRO A 75 -1.78 -9.99 1.45
C PRO A 75 -0.73 -11.03 1.88
N TYR A 76 0.03 -11.58 0.94
CA TYR A 76 1.08 -12.57 1.25
C TYR A 76 2.43 -11.95 1.63
N LEU A 77 2.59 -10.64 1.41
CA LEU A 77 3.79 -9.89 1.72
C LEU A 77 3.65 -9.15 3.04
N ASP A 78 2.52 -8.48 3.29
CA ASP A 78 2.45 -7.45 4.34
C ASP A 78 1.12 -7.32 5.08
N THR A 79 0.31 -8.38 5.15
CA THR A 79 -0.89 -8.35 6.00
C THR A 79 -0.60 -8.00 7.45
N TRP A 80 -1.31 -6.99 7.95
CA TRP A 80 -1.30 -6.51 9.32
C TRP A 80 -2.74 -6.16 9.76
N PRO A 81 -3.15 -6.47 11.01
CA PRO A 81 -2.40 -7.12 12.09
C PRO A 81 -2.34 -8.64 11.98
N VAL A 82 -1.23 -9.21 12.46
CA VAL A 82 -1.10 -10.67 12.60
C VAL A 82 -1.60 -11.16 13.96
N SER A 83 -2.15 -12.38 14.00
CA SER A 83 -2.60 -13.04 15.22
C SER A 83 -1.49 -13.92 15.81
N PRO A 84 -0.95 -13.60 17.00
CA PRO A 84 0.05 -14.45 17.66
C PRO A 84 -0.42 -15.87 17.94
N GLU A 85 -1.72 -16.05 18.14
CA GLU A 85 -2.29 -17.38 18.39
C GLU A 85 -2.32 -18.21 17.10
N ASP A 86 -2.76 -17.61 15.99
CA ASP A 86 -2.79 -18.31 14.70
C ASP A 86 -1.36 -18.63 14.21
N LEU A 87 -0.41 -17.72 14.42
CA LEU A 87 1.01 -17.94 14.15
C LEU A 87 1.62 -19.10 14.94
N ARG A 88 1.16 -19.38 16.17
CA ARG A 88 1.64 -20.57 16.91
C ARG A 88 1.05 -21.85 16.35
N GLN A 89 -0.12 -21.78 15.74
CA GLN A 89 -0.81 -22.93 15.15
C GLN A 89 -0.30 -23.28 13.74
N THR A 90 0.61 -22.48 13.16
CA THR A 90 1.24 -22.78 11.87
C THR A 90 2.43 -23.73 11.98
N LEU A 91 3.00 -23.90 13.18
CA LEU A 91 4.22 -24.70 13.37
C LEU A 91 4.02 -26.14 12.86
N GLY A 92 4.91 -26.57 11.97
CA GLY A 92 4.90 -27.90 11.36
C GLY A 92 3.92 -28.07 10.19
N LYS A 93 3.21 -27.01 9.78
CA LYS A 93 2.37 -27.00 8.57
C LYS A 93 3.17 -26.53 7.34
N PRO A 94 2.89 -27.06 6.13
CA PRO A 94 3.43 -26.52 4.89
C PRO A 94 2.97 -25.07 4.68
N VAL A 95 3.88 -24.19 4.25
CA VAL A 95 3.58 -22.74 4.10
C VAL A 95 2.61 -22.48 2.96
N GLU A 96 2.62 -23.32 1.92
CA GLU A 96 1.69 -23.24 0.79
C GLU A 96 0.22 -23.42 1.20
N ASP A 97 -0.04 -24.11 2.31
CA ASP A 97 -1.39 -24.33 2.85
C ASP A 97 -1.81 -23.24 3.85
N LEU A 98 -0.90 -22.31 4.19
CA LEU A 98 -1.17 -21.25 5.15
C LEU A 98 -1.85 -20.05 4.47
N PRO A 99 -2.83 -19.43 5.16
CA PRO A 99 -3.49 -18.25 4.65
C PRO A 99 -2.56 -17.01 4.81
N PRO A 100 -2.87 -15.89 4.13
CA PRO A 100 -1.98 -14.72 4.08
C PRO A 100 -1.67 -14.10 5.46
N GLU A 101 -2.63 -14.13 6.40
CA GLU A 101 -2.57 -13.45 7.71
C GLU A 101 -1.52 -14.03 8.67
N VAL A 102 -0.91 -15.16 8.31
CA VAL A 102 0.14 -15.84 9.06
C VAL A 102 1.44 -15.99 8.26
N ARG A 103 1.58 -15.20 7.18
CA ARG A 103 2.72 -15.17 6.27
C ARG A 103 3.28 -13.74 6.19
N GLY A 104 4.24 -13.53 5.28
CA GLY A 104 4.76 -12.20 5.01
C GLY A 104 5.70 -11.62 6.08
N PHE A 105 5.97 -10.33 5.96
CA PHE A 105 6.90 -9.59 6.80
C PHE A 105 6.46 -9.59 8.26
N HIS A 106 5.20 -9.34 8.58
CA HIS A 106 4.74 -9.24 9.97
C HIS A 106 4.70 -10.58 10.72
N ALA A 107 4.43 -11.69 10.03
CA ALA A 107 4.59 -13.02 10.61
C ALA A 107 6.06 -13.27 11.01
N LEU A 108 6.99 -12.97 10.10
CA LEU A 108 8.42 -13.05 10.38
C LEU A 108 8.85 -12.06 11.46
N GLU A 109 8.29 -10.85 11.48
CA GLU A 109 8.55 -9.85 12.50
C GLU A 109 8.22 -10.38 13.90
N TYR A 110 7.00 -10.90 14.08
CA TYR A 110 6.59 -11.49 15.35
C TYR A 110 7.53 -12.62 15.79
N LEU A 111 7.79 -13.56 14.88
CA LEU A 111 8.63 -14.73 15.13
C LEU A 111 10.10 -14.39 15.32
N LEU A 112 10.61 -13.26 14.83
CA LEU A 112 12.00 -12.87 15.01
C LEU A 112 12.20 -12.01 16.26
N PHE A 113 11.24 -11.14 16.58
CA PHE A 113 11.41 -10.11 17.61
C PHE A 113 10.73 -10.44 18.94
N GLN A 114 9.56 -11.09 18.93
CA GLN A 114 8.81 -11.42 20.16
C GLN A 114 8.93 -12.87 20.59
N ASP A 115 8.72 -13.80 19.66
CA ASP A 115 8.77 -15.23 19.95
C ASP A 115 9.80 -15.94 19.06
N PRO A 116 11.11 -15.65 19.23
CA PRO A 116 12.16 -16.29 18.48
C PRO A 116 12.15 -17.79 18.76
N GLY A 117 11.57 -18.54 17.84
CA GLY A 117 11.60 -19.98 17.81
C GLY A 117 13.03 -20.50 17.92
N ARG A 118 13.43 -20.97 19.11
CA ARG A 118 14.79 -21.49 19.36
C ARG A 118 14.90 -23.00 19.19
N THR A 119 13.78 -23.68 18.97
CA THR A 119 13.78 -25.11 18.64
C THR A 119 14.13 -25.27 17.16
N PRO A 120 14.76 -26.40 16.76
CA PRO A 120 15.03 -26.66 15.34
C PRO A 120 13.78 -26.64 14.46
N GLU A 121 12.63 -27.03 15.00
CA GLU A 121 11.35 -27.01 14.29
C GLU A 121 10.86 -25.58 14.04
N ALA A 122 10.86 -24.73 15.06
CA ALA A 122 10.45 -23.34 14.90
C ALA A 122 11.43 -22.53 14.04
N ALA A 123 12.73 -22.82 14.14
CA ALA A 123 13.73 -22.21 13.27
C ALA A 123 13.56 -22.63 11.80
N ARG A 124 13.19 -23.90 11.53
CA ARG A 124 12.81 -24.34 10.16
C ARG A 124 11.57 -23.62 9.66
N HIS A 125 10.54 -23.48 10.50
CA HIS A 125 9.31 -22.77 10.10
C HIS A 125 9.57 -21.31 9.72
N VAL A 126 10.43 -20.59 10.48
CA VAL A 126 10.89 -19.25 10.11
C VAL A 126 11.63 -19.25 8.75
N ALA A 127 12.43 -20.27 8.47
CA ALA A 127 13.11 -20.40 7.18
C ALA A 127 12.13 -20.65 6.03
N ASP A 128 11.10 -21.45 6.24
CA ASP A 128 10.08 -21.74 5.23
C ASP A 128 9.23 -20.48 4.92
N LEU A 129 8.84 -19.71 5.94
CA LEU A 129 8.15 -18.42 5.75
C LEU A 129 9.02 -17.38 5.03
N ALA A 130 10.31 -17.30 5.37
CA ALA A 130 11.23 -16.38 4.72
C ALA A 130 11.48 -16.74 3.24
N GLU A 131 11.52 -18.04 2.93
CA GLU A 131 11.62 -18.53 1.55
C GLU A 131 10.35 -18.22 0.76
N ASP A 132 9.17 -18.40 1.35
CA ASP A 132 7.90 -18.02 0.73
C ASP A 132 7.84 -16.51 0.43
N LEU A 133 8.19 -15.66 1.40
CA LEU A 133 8.28 -14.21 1.21
C LEU A 133 9.20 -13.86 0.02
N ALA A 134 10.36 -14.51 -0.09
CA ALA A 134 11.27 -14.30 -1.22
C ALA A 134 10.67 -14.75 -2.57
N GLN A 135 9.90 -15.85 -2.58
CA GLN A 135 9.19 -16.32 -3.77
C GLN A 135 8.06 -15.40 -4.18
N GLN A 136 7.30 -14.85 -3.23
CA GLN A 136 6.25 -13.88 -3.50
C GLN A 136 6.84 -12.58 -4.06
N ALA A 137 7.90 -12.05 -3.45
CA ALA A 137 8.61 -10.88 -3.98
C ALA A 137 9.12 -11.09 -5.42
N SER A 138 9.63 -12.29 -5.73
CA SER A 138 10.08 -12.62 -7.09
C SER A 138 8.93 -12.65 -8.09
N ARG A 139 7.80 -13.26 -7.72
CA ARG A 139 6.60 -13.35 -8.56
C ARG A 139 5.96 -11.99 -8.76
N LEU A 140 5.87 -11.16 -7.72
CA LEU A 140 5.44 -9.77 -7.81
C LEU A 140 6.29 -9.01 -8.83
N ARG A 141 7.62 -9.10 -8.74
CA ARG A 141 8.51 -8.41 -9.69
C ARG A 141 8.21 -8.80 -11.14
N GLU A 142 8.04 -10.09 -11.41
CA GLU A 142 7.75 -10.58 -12.76
C GLU A 142 6.39 -10.06 -13.25
N ALA A 143 5.35 -10.20 -12.43
CA ALA A 143 3.99 -9.76 -12.75
C ALA A 143 3.92 -8.24 -12.97
N TYR A 144 4.54 -7.46 -12.09
CA TYR A 144 4.54 -6.00 -12.15
C TYR A 144 5.28 -5.48 -13.39
N LEU A 145 6.45 -6.04 -13.71
CA LEU A 145 7.19 -5.61 -14.91
C LEU A 145 6.48 -6.00 -16.21
N ALA A 146 5.72 -7.11 -16.22
CA ALA A 146 4.84 -7.47 -17.32
C ALA A 146 3.66 -6.50 -17.44
N TYR A 147 3.01 -6.18 -16.32
CA TYR A 147 1.93 -5.19 -16.26
C TYR A 147 2.37 -3.83 -16.80
N LEU A 148 3.52 -3.32 -16.32
CA LEU A 148 4.10 -2.08 -16.83
C LEU A 148 4.32 -2.16 -18.34
N ALA A 149 4.76 -3.29 -18.89
CA ALA A 149 5.04 -3.43 -20.32
C ALA A 149 3.77 -3.34 -21.18
N GLU A 150 2.65 -3.89 -20.72
CA GLU A 150 1.38 -3.95 -21.47
C GLU A 150 0.49 -2.72 -21.27
N ALA A 151 0.44 -2.17 -20.05
CA ALA A 151 -0.46 -1.06 -19.71
C ALA A 151 -0.16 0.21 -20.50
N SER A 152 -1.20 0.99 -20.82
CA SER A 152 -1.04 2.26 -21.52
C SER A 152 -0.44 3.32 -20.60
N GLU A 153 0.22 4.34 -21.17
CA GLU A 153 0.78 5.44 -20.37
C GLU A 153 -0.32 6.21 -19.62
N ALA A 154 -1.51 6.35 -20.22
CA ALA A 154 -2.65 7.01 -19.61
C ALA A 154 -3.16 6.23 -18.39
N ASP A 155 -3.27 4.90 -18.50
CA ASP A 155 -3.72 4.06 -17.39
C ASP A 155 -2.69 4.07 -16.25
N LEU A 156 -1.40 3.89 -16.58
CA LEU A 156 -0.33 3.96 -15.58
C LEU A 156 -0.26 5.31 -14.86
N THR A 157 -0.57 6.41 -15.55
CA THR A 157 -0.63 7.74 -14.91
C THR A 157 -1.75 7.80 -13.87
N LEU A 158 -2.91 7.19 -14.18
CA LEU A 158 -4.05 7.16 -13.27
C LEU A 158 -3.81 6.23 -12.08
N GLU A 159 -3.25 5.04 -12.32
CA GLU A 159 -2.90 4.09 -11.26
C GLU A 159 -1.88 4.70 -10.28
N LEU A 160 -0.83 5.35 -10.79
CA LEU A 160 0.16 6.01 -9.93
C LEU A 160 -0.47 7.15 -9.10
N TYR A 161 -1.40 7.90 -9.70
CA TYR A 161 -2.12 8.95 -9.01
C TYR A 161 -3.08 8.40 -7.93
N ALA A 162 -3.80 7.32 -8.23
CA ALA A 162 -4.67 6.63 -7.29
C ALA A 162 -3.87 6.11 -6.08
N ALA A 163 -2.80 5.35 -6.32
CA ALA A 163 -1.93 4.86 -5.26
C ALA A 163 -1.31 6.00 -4.41
N SER A 164 -0.97 7.13 -5.03
CA SER A 164 -0.48 8.31 -4.30
C SER A 164 -1.55 8.95 -3.42
N LEU A 165 -2.81 8.92 -3.85
CA LEU A 165 -3.95 9.45 -3.10
C LEU A 165 -4.27 8.54 -1.91
N GLU A 166 -4.39 7.24 -2.16
CA GLU A 166 -4.65 6.19 -1.16
C GLU A 166 -3.57 6.22 -0.06
N LEU A 167 -2.29 6.21 -0.43
CA LEU A 167 -1.21 6.25 0.56
C LEU A 167 -1.22 7.56 1.37
N ALA A 168 -1.51 8.71 0.75
CA ALA A 168 -1.62 9.98 1.47
C ALA A 168 -2.79 9.99 2.46
N GLU A 169 -3.89 9.31 2.13
CA GLU A 169 -5.04 9.08 3.01
C GLU A 169 -4.69 8.17 4.18
N GLU A 170 -4.13 7.00 3.87
CA GLU A 170 -3.74 5.97 4.83
C GLU A 170 -2.87 6.53 5.95
N PHE A 171 -2.00 7.51 5.65
CA PHE A 171 -1.21 8.21 6.66
C PHE A 171 -2.04 8.79 7.80
N PHE A 172 -3.11 9.54 7.51
CA PHE A 172 -3.94 10.15 8.55
C PHE A 172 -5.14 9.29 8.94
N ALA A 173 -5.56 8.37 8.07
CA ALA A 173 -6.64 7.43 8.34
C ALA A 173 -6.19 6.32 9.29
N GLU A 174 -4.98 5.79 9.10
CA GLU A 174 -4.52 4.54 9.72
C GLU A 174 -3.10 4.61 10.30
N LYS A 175 -2.06 4.78 9.46
CA LYS A 175 -0.65 4.63 9.85
C LYS A 175 -0.24 5.55 11.01
N LEU A 176 -0.74 6.79 11.07
CA LEU A 176 -0.45 7.72 12.19
C LEU A 176 -1.40 7.58 13.40
N LYS A 177 -2.22 6.52 13.43
CA LYS A 177 -3.05 6.13 14.58
C LYS A 177 -2.68 4.76 15.14
N ASN A 178 -2.15 3.87 14.29
CA ASN A 178 -1.82 2.49 14.65
C ASN A 178 -0.36 2.18 14.28
N PRO A 179 0.35 1.34 15.06
CA PRO A 179 1.65 0.82 14.63
C PRO A 179 1.47 -0.19 13.49
N GLU A 180 2.44 -0.22 12.57
CA GLU A 180 2.53 -1.21 11.50
C GLU A 180 3.58 -2.28 11.81
N SER A 181 4.81 -1.87 12.19
CA SER A 181 5.87 -2.79 12.64
C SER A 181 6.17 -2.66 14.15
N PRO A 182 5.22 -2.99 15.06
CA PRO A 182 5.40 -2.75 16.48
C PRO A 182 6.40 -3.68 17.15
N TYR A 183 6.62 -4.88 16.61
CA TYR A 183 7.45 -5.89 17.25
C TYR A 183 8.94 -5.60 17.07
N ALA A 184 9.30 -5.06 15.91
CA ALA A 184 10.62 -4.55 15.57
C ALA A 184 10.80 -3.07 15.96
N GLN A 185 9.75 -2.42 16.46
CA GLN A 185 9.70 -1.02 16.89
C GLN A 185 10.19 -0.04 15.81
N ARG A 186 9.65 -0.16 14.60
CA ARG A 186 10.15 0.56 13.43
C ARG A 186 9.08 1.26 12.59
N SER A 187 7.88 1.46 13.12
CA SER A 187 6.80 2.13 12.36
C SER A 187 7.24 3.51 11.84
N ALA A 188 8.06 4.25 12.59
CA ALA A 188 8.62 5.52 12.11
C ALA A 188 9.60 5.38 10.93
N GLN A 189 10.24 4.23 10.74
CA GLN A 189 11.10 3.97 9.58
C GLN A 189 10.25 3.64 8.36
N ASP A 190 9.22 2.81 8.53
CA ASP A 190 8.21 2.48 7.52
C ASP A 190 7.60 3.73 6.93
N TYR A 191 7.08 4.59 7.81
CA TYR A 191 6.44 5.83 7.41
C TYR A 191 7.39 6.78 6.66
N ARG A 192 8.68 6.81 7.04
CA ARG A 192 9.68 7.58 6.28
C ARG A 192 9.98 6.98 4.91
N ALA A 193 9.94 5.67 4.78
CA ALA A 193 10.11 4.97 3.52
C ALA A 193 8.87 5.16 2.61
N ASN A 194 7.64 5.07 3.15
CA ASN A 194 6.43 5.36 2.38
C ASN A 194 6.43 6.81 1.86
N VAL A 195 6.78 7.81 2.69
CA VAL A 195 6.88 9.21 2.20
C VAL A 195 7.98 9.37 1.15
N ARG A 196 9.09 8.64 1.26
CA ARG A 196 10.12 8.63 0.21
C ARG A 196 9.57 8.07 -1.10
N GLY A 197 8.80 6.98 -1.04
CA GLY A 197 8.09 6.42 -2.19
C GLY A 197 7.10 7.43 -2.78
N LEU A 198 6.31 8.07 -1.92
CA LEU A 198 5.32 9.07 -2.33
C LEU A 198 5.97 10.25 -3.05
N LEU A 199 7.08 10.78 -2.53
CA LEU A 199 7.84 11.83 -3.24
C LEU A 199 8.35 11.37 -4.61
N GLN A 200 8.78 10.12 -4.75
CA GLN A 200 9.20 9.55 -6.02
C GLN A 200 8.03 9.42 -7.00
N ALA A 201 6.87 8.94 -6.55
CA ALA A 201 5.65 8.83 -7.34
C ALA A 201 5.14 10.20 -7.80
N LEU A 202 5.01 11.16 -6.89
CA LEU A 202 4.53 12.51 -7.18
C LEU A 202 5.45 13.26 -8.15
N ALA A 203 6.77 12.99 -8.13
CA ALA A 203 7.71 13.59 -9.07
C ALA A 203 7.50 13.16 -10.53
N LEU A 204 6.81 12.03 -10.77
CA LEU A 204 6.47 11.53 -12.10
C LEU A 204 5.13 12.10 -12.61
N LEU A 205 4.28 12.58 -11.70
CA LEU A 205 2.94 13.06 -12.03
C LEU A 205 2.94 14.54 -12.46
N PRO A 206 2.04 14.96 -13.37
CA PRO A 206 1.93 16.35 -13.83
C PRO A 206 1.17 17.22 -12.81
N LEU A 207 1.70 17.34 -11.60
CA LEU A 207 1.04 17.99 -10.47
C LEU A 207 1.29 19.51 -10.41
N PRO A 208 0.37 20.29 -9.82
CA PRO A 208 0.62 21.69 -9.52
C PRO A 208 1.73 21.81 -8.46
N GLY A 209 2.54 22.88 -8.53
CA GLY A 209 3.66 23.09 -7.61
C GLY A 209 3.27 23.17 -6.12
N SER A 210 2.01 23.47 -5.81
CA SER A 210 1.48 23.44 -4.44
C SER A 210 1.47 22.03 -3.84
N ALA A 211 1.13 20.99 -4.61
CA ALA A 211 1.13 19.61 -4.14
C ALA A 211 2.55 19.15 -3.77
N TRP A 212 3.55 19.56 -4.58
CA TRP A 212 4.95 19.26 -4.28
C TRP A 212 5.43 19.91 -2.98
N ALA A 213 5.06 21.17 -2.72
CA ALA A 213 5.40 21.85 -1.47
C ALA A 213 4.80 21.12 -0.25
N LEU A 214 3.55 20.66 -0.36
CA LEU A 214 2.88 19.91 0.70
C LEU A 214 3.50 18.52 0.93
N ALA A 215 3.96 17.86 -0.12
CA ALA A 215 4.68 16.59 0.01
C ALA A 215 6.02 16.76 0.77
N LEU A 216 6.75 17.84 0.51
CA LEU A 216 7.95 18.19 1.28
C LEU A 216 7.64 18.60 2.73
N ASP A 217 6.47 19.20 2.98
CA ASP A 217 6.01 19.46 4.34
C ASP A 217 5.74 18.16 5.11
N LEU A 218 5.08 17.20 4.46
CA LEU A 218 4.85 15.86 5.01
C LEU A 218 6.17 15.13 5.29
N GLU A 219 7.11 15.13 4.34
CA GLU A 219 8.44 14.53 4.53
C GLU A 219 9.13 15.07 5.79
N ARG A 220 9.15 16.39 5.96
CA ARG A 220 9.76 17.01 7.14
C ARG A 220 9.05 16.63 8.44
N ALA A 221 7.72 16.53 8.42
CA ALA A 221 6.95 16.16 9.60
C ALA A 221 7.17 14.68 9.98
N VAL A 222 7.14 13.77 9.00
CA VAL A 222 7.39 12.33 9.21
C VAL A 222 8.84 12.06 9.61
N ALA A 223 9.80 12.79 9.04
CA ALA A 223 11.20 12.71 9.46
C ALA A 223 11.38 13.06 10.95
N ALA A 224 10.57 14.00 11.48
CA ALA A 224 10.60 14.44 12.86
C ALA A 224 9.90 13.49 13.85
N LEU A 225 9.28 12.39 13.39
CA LEU A 225 8.65 11.41 14.28
C LEU A 225 9.67 10.79 15.24
N PRO A 226 9.28 10.52 16.49
CA PRO A 226 10.07 9.73 17.42
C PRO A 226 10.42 8.36 16.83
N SER A 227 11.57 7.81 17.23
CA SER A 227 11.98 6.45 16.89
C SER A 227 12.56 5.79 18.14
N PRO A 228 11.92 4.77 18.72
CA PRO A 228 10.68 4.13 18.25
C PRO A 228 9.43 5.01 18.42
N LEU A 229 8.41 4.76 17.59
CA LEU A 229 7.13 5.51 17.61
C LEU A 229 6.09 4.84 18.51
N GLU A 230 6.23 3.53 18.73
CA GLU A 230 5.26 2.62 19.34
C GLU A 230 4.84 3.03 20.76
N GLY A 231 5.62 3.89 21.43
CA GLY A 231 5.31 4.47 22.74
C GLY A 231 5.18 6.00 22.76
N ALA A 232 5.03 6.64 21.59
CA ALA A 232 5.13 8.09 21.43
C ALA A 232 4.02 8.68 20.52
N TRP A 233 2.88 7.99 20.43
CA TRP A 233 1.72 8.38 19.61
C TRP A 233 1.07 9.71 20.05
N ASP A 234 1.24 10.10 21.31
CA ASP A 234 0.72 11.34 21.88
C ASP A 234 1.62 12.56 21.62
N GLN A 235 2.79 12.36 21.01
CA GLN A 235 3.73 13.44 20.72
C GLN A 235 3.17 14.39 19.65
N PRO A 236 3.35 15.72 19.79
CA PRO A 236 2.80 16.70 18.86
C PRO A 236 3.28 16.52 17.40
N GLN A 237 4.41 15.86 17.19
CA GLN A 237 4.93 15.50 15.87
C GLN A 237 3.99 14.58 15.09
N VAL A 238 3.29 13.66 15.77
CA VAL A 238 2.34 12.72 15.14
C VAL A 238 1.13 13.50 14.61
N ALA A 239 0.54 14.36 15.43
CA ALA A 239 -0.55 15.24 15.01
C ALA A 239 -0.14 16.19 13.87
N LEU A 240 1.09 16.71 13.90
CA LEU A 240 1.62 17.54 12.82
C LEU A 240 1.75 16.74 11.51
N ALA A 241 2.33 15.54 11.56
CA ALA A 241 2.47 14.68 10.39
C ALA A 241 1.10 14.31 9.79
N SER A 242 0.12 13.97 10.64
CA SER A 242 -1.24 13.66 10.22
C SER A 242 -1.91 14.84 9.52
N ALA A 243 -1.77 16.05 10.08
CA ALA A 243 -2.27 17.26 9.44
C ALA A 243 -1.58 17.56 8.09
N ARG A 244 -0.26 17.32 7.96
CA ARG A 244 0.44 17.51 6.68
C ARG A 244 0.00 16.48 5.63
N ALA A 245 -0.28 15.24 6.04
CA ALA A 245 -0.80 14.20 5.15
C ALA A 245 -2.20 14.58 4.64
N GLN A 246 -3.07 15.05 5.53
CA GLN A 246 -4.40 15.53 5.17
C GLN A 246 -4.35 16.74 4.21
N ASP A 247 -3.46 17.71 4.45
CA ASP A 247 -3.27 18.84 3.55
C ASP A 247 -2.80 18.38 2.15
N LEU A 248 -1.87 17.42 2.09
CA LEU A 248 -1.41 16.83 0.83
C LEU A 248 -2.54 16.11 0.11
N TYR A 249 -3.27 15.23 0.79
CA TYR A 249 -4.42 14.51 0.25
C TYR A 249 -5.44 15.47 -0.39
N HIS A 250 -5.86 16.52 0.33
CA HIS A 250 -6.80 17.50 -0.20
C HIS A 250 -6.28 18.23 -1.44
N ALA A 251 -4.98 18.49 -1.52
CA ALA A 251 -4.38 19.07 -2.71
C ALA A 251 -4.32 18.08 -3.88
N LEU A 252 -4.08 16.79 -3.60
CA LEU A 252 -4.10 15.73 -4.61
C LEU A 252 -5.50 15.55 -5.18
N VAL A 253 -6.55 15.45 -4.35
CA VAL A 253 -7.97 15.35 -4.80
C VAL A 253 -8.33 16.43 -5.83
N GLN A 254 -7.76 17.63 -5.70
CA GLN A 254 -8.01 18.77 -6.59
C GLN A 254 -7.08 18.82 -7.82
N ALA A 255 -6.10 17.94 -7.91
CA ALA A 255 -5.11 17.95 -8.98
C ALA A 255 -5.74 17.53 -10.33
N PRO A 256 -5.39 18.21 -11.44
CA PRO A 256 -5.95 17.92 -12.75
C PRO A 256 -5.23 16.74 -13.42
N VAL A 257 -5.02 15.62 -12.71
CA VAL A 257 -4.45 14.40 -13.29
C VAL A 257 -5.55 13.64 -14.03
N GLY A 258 -5.25 13.22 -15.27
CA GLY A 258 -6.25 12.62 -16.17
C GLY A 258 -7.31 13.62 -16.65
N ASN A 259 -8.19 13.16 -17.55
CA ASN A 259 -9.39 13.90 -17.90
C ASN A 259 -10.50 13.68 -16.85
N VAL A 260 -11.57 14.48 -16.93
CA VAL A 260 -12.63 14.42 -15.92
C VAL A 260 -13.33 13.06 -15.88
N GLY A 261 -13.64 12.47 -17.04
CA GLY A 261 -14.26 11.14 -17.11
C GLY A 261 -13.38 10.07 -16.48
N GLN A 262 -12.06 10.13 -16.69
CA GLN A 262 -11.09 9.22 -16.06
C GLN A 262 -11.07 9.35 -14.53
N ARG A 263 -11.10 10.58 -13.98
CA ARG A 263 -11.17 10.76 -12.52
C ARG A 263 -12.50 10.29 -11.94
N ALA A 264 -13.61 10.53 -12.64
CA ALA A 264 -14.90 10.03 -12.22
C ALA A 264 -14.94 8.49 -12.22
N LEU A 265 -14.36 7.85 -13.24
CA LEU A 265 -14.22 6.40 -13.29
C LEU A 265 -13.30 5.85 -12.18
N LEU A 266 -12.28 6.60 -11.77
CA LEU A 266 -11.44 6.23 -10.63
C LEU A 266 -12.27 6.18 -9.33
N TRP A 267 -13.01 7.24 -9.01
CA TRP A 267 -13.87 7.25 -7.82
C TRP A 267 -14.99 6.20 -7.87
N LEU A 268 -15.46 5.83 -9.05
CA LEU A 268 -16.40 4.70 -9.20
C LEU A 268 -15.74 3.35 -8.92
N ARG A 269 -14.47 3.17 -9.30
CA ARG A 269 -13.69 1.98 -8.95
C ARG A 269 -13.52 1.91 -7.43
N THR A 270 -13.10 3.01 -6.78
CA THR A 270 -13.00 3.10 -5.31
C THR A 270 -14.34 2.76 -4.66
N PHE A 271 -15.44 3.37 -5.10
CA PHE A 271 -16.78 3.05 -4.58
C PHE A 271 -17.12 1.55 -4.68
N ARG A 272 -16.79 0.92 -5.81
CA ARG A 272 -17.05 -0.51 -6.01
C ARG A 272 -16.24 -1.35 -5.02
N GLU A 273 -14.97 -1.02 -4.79
CA GLU A 273 -14.13 -1.73 -3.82
C GLU A 273 -14.71 -1.60 -2.42
N GLU A 274 -14.76 -0.38 -1.89
CA GLU A 274 -15.19 -0.09 -0.52
C GLU A 274 -16.59 -0.65 -0.20
N TYR A 275 -17.57 -0.39 -1.07
CA TYR A 275 -18.95 -0.74 -0.75
C TYR A 275 -19.37 -2.13 -1.22
N LEU A 276 -19.00 -2.54 -2.45
CA LEU A 276 -19.48 -3.81 -3.00
C LEU A 276 -18.57 -4.98 -2.66
N VAL A 277 -17.27 -4.75 -2.51
CA VAL A 277 -16.32 -5.80 -2.13
C VAL A 277 -16.19 -5.88 -0.62
N GLU A 278 -15.89 -4.75 0.05
CA GLU A 278 -15.62 -4.73 1.49
C GLU A 278 -16.88 -4.57 2.34
N GLY A 279 -17.91 -3.91 1.80
CA GLY A 279 -19.17 -3.67 2.53
C GLY A 279 -19.13 -2.45 3.44
N GLU A 280 -18.13 -1.59 3.28
CA GLU A 280 -17.90 -0.40 4.10
C GLU A 280 -18.79 0.75 3.62
N VAL A 281 -19.80 1.09 4.43
CA VAL A 281 -20.81 2.09 4.09
C VAL A 281 -20.23 3.50 4.07
N ASP A 282 -19.42 3.84 5.09
CA ASP A 282 -18.89 5.18 5.25
C ASP A 282 -17.85 5.51 4.18
N GLU A 283 -16.96 4.55 3.86
CA GLU A 283 -15.97 4.67 2.79
C GLU A 283 -16.63 4.69 1.41
N GLY A 284 -17.66 3.87 1.20
CA GLY A 284 -18.51 3.96 0.01
C GLY A 284 -19.12 5.35 -0.18
N LEU A 285 -19.65 5.97 0.88
CA LEU A 285 -20.18 7.34 0.80
C LEU A 285 -19.08 8.38 0.54
N ALA A 286 -17.89 8.21 1.14
CA ALA A 286 -16.75 9.09 0.89
C ALA A 286 -16.30 9.04 -0.58
N ALA A 287 -16.24 7.85 -1.19
CA ALA A 287 -15.94 7.68 -2.61
C ALA A 287 -16.96 8.39 -3.51
N LEU A 288 -18.25 8.37 -3.15
CA LEU A 288 -19.29 9.12 -3.88
C LEU A 288 -19.12 10.64 -3.72
N GLU A 289 -18.66 11.16 -2.59
CA GLU A 289 -18.30 12.59 -2.45
C GLU A 289 -17.12 12.96 -3.38
N GLY A 290 -16.09 12.12 -3.45
CA GLY A 290 -14.98 12.29 -4.39
C GLY A 290 -15.43 12.30 -5.85
N LEU A 291 -16.37 11.42 -6.20
CA LEU A 291 -17.00 11.39 -7.52
C LEU A 291 -17.76 12.69 -7.84
N LYS A 292 -18.54 13.21 -6.89
CA LYS A 292 -19.25 14.50 -7.07
C LYS A 292 -18.26 15.65 -7.30
N ALA A 293 -17.18 15.69 -6.54
CA ALA A 293 -16.13 16.69 -6.73
C ALA A 293 -15.47 16.56 -8.13
N ALA A 294 -15.22 15.34 -8.60
CA ALA A 294 -14.66 15.10 -9.93
C ALA A 294 -15.62 15.54 -11.05
N LEU A 295 -16.93 15.36 -10.86
CA LEU A 295 -17.99 15.71 -11.82
C LEU A 295 -18.28 17.21 -11.91
N ALA A 296 -17.87 18.01 -10.93
CA ALA A 296 -18.20 19.43 -10.86
C ALA A 296 -17.70 20.21 -12.09
N GLY A 297 -18.59 20.97 -12.72
CA GLY A 297 -18.32 21.77 -13.91
C GLY A 297 -18.27 20.98 -15.22
N THR A 298 -18.70 19.72 -15.24
CA THR A 298 -18.72 18.90 -16.45
C THR A 298 -20.01 19.05 -17.25
N PRO A 299 -20.01 18.80 -18.57
CA PRO A 299 -21.24 18.79 -19.37
C PRO A 299 -22.28 17.77 -18.89
N GLN A 300 -21.84 16.65 -18.32
CA GLN A 300 -22.68 15.55 -17.83
C GLN A 300 -23.04 15.68 -16.34
N GLU A 301 -22.59 16.75 -15.65
CA GLU A 301 -22.72 16.90 -14.20
C GLU A 301 -24.15 16.66 -13.72
N GLU A 302 -25.14 17.30 -14.34
CA GLU A 302 -26.53 17.21 -13.89
C GLU A 302 -27.09 15.77 -13.94
N ASP A 303 -26.81 15.05 -15.02
CA ASP A 303 -27.31 13.69 -15.20
C ASP A 303 -26.51 12.67 -14.38
N ALA A 304 -25.21 12.89 -14.23
CA ALA A 304 -24.35 12.08 -13.38
C ALA A 304 -24.75 12.23 -11.91
N LEU A 305 -24.99 13.45 -11.42
CA LEU A 305 -25.37 13.70 -10.02
C LEU A 305 -26.72 13.08 -9.66
N LYS A 306 -27.65 12.90 -10.61
CA LYS A 306 -28.90 12.16 -10.38
C LYS A 306 -28.64 10.69 -10.08
N LEU A 307 -27.72 10.06 -10.82
CA LEU A 307 -27.32 8.67 -10.60
C LEU A 307 -26.54 8.53 -9.29
N VAL A 308 -25.64 9.47 -8.99
CA VAL A 308 -24.90 9.49 -7.72
C VAL A 308 -25.85 9.61 -6.53
N ALA A 309 -26.84 10.52 -6.56
CA ALA A 309 -27.83 10.63 -5.48
C ALA A 309 -28.66 9.34 -5.30
N ALA A 310 -28.94 8.62 -6.40
CA ALA A 310 -29.61 7.33 -6.32
C ALA A 310 -28.70 6.26 -5.68
N LEU A 311 -27.41 6.25 -6.00
CA LEU A 311 -26.42 5.38 -5.37
C LEU A 311 -26.30 5.68 -3.87
N GLU A 312 -26.17 6.95 -3.47
CA GLU A 312 -26.12 7.36 -2.05
C GLU A 312 -27.33 6.83 -1.27
N ALA A 313 -28.53 6.95 -1.83
CA ALA A 313 -29.74 6.44 -1.20
C ALA A 313 -29.72 4.90 -1.07
N LYS A 314 -29.14 4.18 -2.03
CA LYS A 314 -28.97 2.72 -1.96
C LYS A 314 -27.95 2.33 -0.88
N VAL A 315 -26.82 3.02 -0.83
CA VAL A 315 -25.74 2.79 0.14
C VAL A 315 -26.23 3.05 1.56
N GLN A 316 -26.93 4.17 1.79
CA GLN A 316 -27.54 4.50 3.08
C GLN A 316 -28.59 3.46 3.52
N ALA A 317 -29.26 2.82 2.57
CA ALA A 317 -30.20 1.73 2.83
C ALA A 317 -29.51 0.35 2.92
N GLN A 318 -28.19 0.29 2.80
CA GLN A 318 -27.40 -0.94 2.75
C GLN A 318 -27.92 -1.93 1.71
N ALA A 319 -28.29 -1.42 0.53
CA ALA A 319 -28.84 -2.23 -0.54
C ALA A 319 -27.81 -3.23 -1.09
N PRO A 320 -28.22 -4.46 -1.44
CA PRO A 320 -27.30 -5.45 -2.00
C PRO A 320 -26.77 -5.00 -3.37
N GLY A 321 -25.62 -5.55 -3.76
CA GLY A 321 -24.96 -5.20 -5.03
C GLY A 321 -25.87 -5.32 -6.27
N GLU A 322 -26.79 -6.29 -6.30
CA GLU A 322 -27.76 -6.45 -7.39
C GLU A 322 -28.63 -5.19 -7.65
N GLU A 323 -28.87 -4.38 -6.62
CA GLU A 323 -29.64 -3.13 -6.72
C GLU A 323 -28.78 -1.90 -7.05
N VAL A 324 -27.47 -2.00 -6.81
CA VAL A 324 -26.48 -0.92 -6.93
C VAL A 324 -25.80 -0.98 -8.30
N GLU A 325 -25.47 -2.18 -8.75
CA GLU A 325 -24.77 -2.49 -9.99
C GLU A 325 -25.39 -1.84 -11.24
N PRO A 326 -26.73 -1.82 -11.43
CA PRO A 326 -27.31 -1.17 -12.59
C PRO A 326 -27.09 0.34 -12.63
N LEU A 327 -27.04 1.00 -11.46
CA LEU A 327 -26.77 2.44 -11.36
C LEU A 327 -25.30 2.75 -11.68
N LEU A 328 -24.38 1.89 -11.23
CA LEU A 328 -22.96 2.00 -11.57
C LEU A 328 -22.73 1.85 -13.07
N GLN A 329 -23.32 0.83 -13.70
CA GLN A 329 -23.20 0.62 -15.14
C GLN A 329 -23.77 1.79 -15.96
N ALA A 330 -24.88 2.38 -15.51
CA ALA A 330 -25.45 3.56 -16.14
C ALA A 330 -24.50 4.77 -16.04
N LEU A 331 -23.86 4.95 -14.88
CA LEU A 331 -22.94 6.06 -14.65
C LEU A 331 -21.62 5.88 -15.41
N GLU A 332 -21.06 4.67 -15.44
CA GLU A 332 -19.90 4.33 -16.28
C GLU A 332 -20.17 4.60 -17.77
N ALA A 333 -21.35 4.21 -18.25
CA ALA A 333 -21.75 4.45 -19.64
C ALA A 333 -21.92 5.95 -19.96
N LEU A 334 -22.33 6.76 -18.98
CA LEU A 334 -22.45 8.22 -19.13
C LEU A 334 -21.09 8.92 -19.17
N LEU A 335 -20.09 8.36 -18.48
CA LEU A 335 -18.75 8.93 -18.31
C LEU A 335 -17.77 8.57 -19.44
N ARG A 336 -18.09 7.55 -20.25
CA ARG A 336 -17.31 7.12 -21.41
C ARG A 336 -17.75 7.83 -22.69
#